data_AF-A0A369GVL0-F1
#
_entry.id   AF-A0A369GVL0-F1
#
_cell.length_a   1.000
_cell.length_b   1.000
_cell.length_c   1.000
_cell.angle_alpha   90.00
_cell.angle_beta   90.00
_cell.angle_gamma   90.00
#
_symmetry.space_group_name_H-M   'P 1'
#
loop_
_entity.id
_entity.type
_entity.pdbx_description
1 polymer ?
#
loop_
_entity_poly.entity_id
_entity_poly.type
_entity_poly.pdbx_seq_one_letter_code
_entity_poly.pdbx_strand_id
1 'polypeptide(L)'
;MKLKAGLLAASSGVLAIAQPLAQVHILSTHDAAPTTATSLSPAVARLVVLQRLGADNLGTAFRDLPANADIEGAVSALNTFGKKTSPLIKGGEGGDPSQLVLMLEGVSTDDLDVLVHALGNRPAFEITNPSSSGDLESITQGGFQQTGAKDVGHCDLGQITNPLTEECWGGGQSAFARFDLSKGSDLVDGLVRRLAQLSKLAKIGELETTIVLLLRTTGSQPQPQELRKRQTEQVSFDQPSSDAFPYASSGRIPSCFNSDEACSTATKNCSGHGTCENQYVNAKGVRADEVCFACRCLSTRSDSGSLTHWAGPTCAKQDVSVAFWLFAGFTLALVYILWLAISMLFGVGQEKLPGVIGAGVSRAR
;
A
#
# COMPACT_ATOMS: atom_id res chain seq x y z
N MET A 1 64.95 -16.16 -14.13
CA MET A 1 63.87 -15.16 -14.01
C MET A 1 62.55 -15.89 -13.79
N LYS A 2 61.70 -15.36 -12.91
CA LYS A 2 60.64 -16.06 -12.17
C LYS A 2 59.39 -16.29 -13.04
N LEU A 3 58.87 -17.52 -13.05
CA LEU A 3 57.55 -17.89 -13.58
C LEU A 3 56.46 -17.34 -12.64
N LYS A 4 55.49 -16.60 -13.20
CA LYS A 4 54.26 -16.19 -12.52
C LYS A 4 53.10 -16.82 -13.28
N ALA A 5 52.62 -17.95 -12.79
CA ALA A 5 51.37 -18.56 -13.22
C ALA A 5 50.21 -17.81 -12.54
N GLY A 6 49.30 -17.23 -13.32
CA GLY A 6 48.05 -16.65 -12.85
C GLY A 6 46.99 -17.73 -12.77
N LEU A 7 46.48 -17.97 -11.56
CA LEU A 7 45.35 -18.85 -11.29
C LEU A 7 44.05 -18.06 -11.58
N LEU A 8 43.30 -18.45 -12.60
CA LEU A 8 41.93 -17.96 -12.80
C LEU A 8 41.00 -18.81 -11.92
N ALA A 9 40.52 -18.24 -10.82
CA ALA A 9 39.44 -18.82 -10.04
C ALA A 9 38.13 -18.65 -10.82
N ALA A 10 37.57 -19.75 -11.30
CA ALA A 10 36.21 -19.80 -11.80
C ALA A 10 35.25 -19.61 -10.61
N SER A 11 34.68 -18.43 -10.48
CA SER A 11 33.55 -18.18 -9.57
C SER A 11 32.30 -18.78 -10.20
N SER A 12 31.99 -20.03 -9.86
CA SER A 12 30.67 -20.61 -10.03
C SER A 12 29.71 -19.87 -9.10
N GLY A 13 29.01 -18.88 -9.66
CA GLY A 13 27.88 -18.23 -9.01
C GLY A 13 26.77 -19.26 -8.81
N VAL A 14 26.51 -19.62 -7.56
CA VAL A 14 25.30 -20.34 -7.18
C VAL A 14 24.15 -19.37 -7.39
N LEU A 15 23.40 -19.52 -8.48
CA LEU A 15 22.06 -18.96 -8.58
C LEU A 15 21.22 -19.70 -7.52
N ALA A 16 21.05 -19.08 -6.36
CA ALA A 16 19.99 -19.49 -5.45
C ALA A 16 18.67 -19.28 -6.19
N ILE A 17 18.05 -20.37 -6.63
CA ILE A 17 16.69 -20.35 -7.19
C ILE A 17 15.79 -19.97 -6.00
N ALA A 18 15.50 -18.68 -5.86
CA ALA A 18 14.53 -18.20 -4.90
C ALA A 18 13.16 -18.76 -5.31
N GLN A 19 12.64 -19.71 -4.54
CA GLN A 19 11.28 -20.20 -4.77
C GLN A 19 10.29 -19.05 -4.50
N PRO A 20 9.24 -18.89 -5.33
CA PRO A 20 8.24 -17.86 -5.13
C PRO A 20 7.50 -18.09 -3.81
N LEU A 21 7.37 -17.04 -2.99
CA LEU A 21 6.71 -17.14 -1.68
C LEU A 21 5.19 -17.22 -1.83
N ALA A 22 4.66 -16.52 -2.83
CA ALA A 22 3.23 -16.50 -3.11
C ALA A 22 2.93 -16.31 -4.60
N GLN A 23 1.80 -16.85 -5.03
CA GLN A 23 1.26 -16.68 -6.38
C GLN A 23 -0.04 -15.90 -6.30
N VAL A 24 -0.22 -14.92 -7.19
CA VAL A 24 -1.45 -14.12 -7.25
C VAL A 24 -2.18 -14.39 -8.56
N HIS A 25 -3.44 -14.79 -8.46
CA HIS A 25 -4.33 -14.99 -9.59
C HIS A 25 -5.42 -13.93 -9.57
N ILE A 26 -5.71 -13.35 -10.74
CA ILE A 26 -6.73 -12.33 -10.91
C ILE A 26 -7.77 -12.87 -11.88
N LEU A 27 -9.01 -12.99 -11.40
CA LEU A 27 -10.17 -13.34 -12.19
C LEU A 27 -10.93 -12.05 -12.50
N SER A 28 -10.92 -11.64 -13.76
CA SER A 28 -11.63 -10.44 -14.23
C SER A 28 -12.24 -10.66 -15.60
N THR A 29 -13.01 -9.68 -16.10
CA THR A 29 -13.61 -9.72 -17.46
C THR A 29 -12.56 -9.81 -18.56
N HIS A 30 -11.34 -9.34 -18.29
CA HIS A 30 -10.23 -9.32 -19.24
C HIS A 30 -9.12 -10.21 -18.69
N ASP A 31 -9.02 -11.42 -19.23
CA ASP A 31 -7.90 -12.34 -18.97
C ASP A 31 -6.62 -11.80 -19.62
N ALA A 32 -6.00 -10.78 -19.02
CA ALA A 32 -4.69 -10.29 -19.41
C ALA A 32 -3.63 -10.87 -18.46
N ALA A 33 -3.50 -12.20 -18.45
CA ALA A 33 -2.31 -12.81 -17.88
C ALA A 33 -1.12 -12.43 -18.77
N PRO A 34 -0.06 -11.80 -18.24
CA PRO A 34 1.11 -11.45 -19.04
C PRO A 34 1.74 -12.71 -19.64
N THR A 35 2.28 -12.59 -20.86
CA THR A 35 2.87 -13.72 -21.59
C THR A 35 4.11 -14.29 -20.89
N THR A 36 4.72 -13.49 -20.02
CA THR A 36 5.86 -13.81 -19.14
C THR A 36 5.47 -13.67 -17.68
N ALA A 37 5.89 -14.61 -16.83
CA ALA A 37 5.70 -14.52 -15.38
C ALA A 37 6.46 -13.30 -14.83
N THR A 38 5.70 -12.30 -14.38
CA THR A 38 6.27 -11.09 -13.77
C THR A 38 6.40 -11.34 -12.27
N SER A 39 7.59 -11.13 -11.72
CA SER A 39 7.82 -11.15 -10.28
C SER A 39 7.71 -9.74 -9.70
N LEU A 40 6.95 -9.59 -8.61
CA LEU A 40 6.78 -8.33 -7.90
C LEU A 40 7.35 -8.44 -6.48
N SER A 41 7.86 -7.32 -5.97
CA SER A 41 8.25 -7.21 -4.57
C SER A 41 7.01 -7.26 -3.66
N PRO A 42 7.15 -7.74 -2.41
CA PRO A 42 6.07 -7.77 -1.42
C PRO A 42 5.31 -6.45 -1.28
N ALA A 43 6.04 -5.32 -1.21
CA ALA A 43 5.44 -3.99 -1.08
C ALA A 43 4.58 -3.62 -2.31
N VAL A 44 5.07 -3.87 -3.52
CA VAL A 44 4.32 -3.57 -4.75
C VAL A 44 3.12 -4.52 -4.92
N ALA A 45 3.28 -5.80 -4.59
CA ALA A 45 2.18 -6.76 -4.60
C ALA A 45 1.05 -6.33 -3.64
N ARG A 46 1.40 -5.91 -2.42
CA ARG A 46 0.45 -5.38 -1.43
C ARG A 46 -0.30 -4.17 -1.97
N LEU A 47 0.39 -3.23 -2.62
CA LEU A 47 -0.24 -2.08 -3.27
C LEU A 47 -1.29 -2.48 -4.30
N VAL A 48 -0.94 -3.43 -5.18
CA VAL A 48 -1.86 -3.92 -6.21
C VAL A 48 -3.09 -4.54 -5.59
N VAL A 49 -2.94 -5.42 -4.59
CA VAL A 49 -4.07 -6.09 -3.92
C VAL A 49 -4.97 -5.07 -3.21
N LEU A 50 -4.40 -4.08 -2.52
CA LEU A 50 -5.17 -3.02 -1.83
C LEU A 50 -5.92 -2.12 -2.82
N GLN A 51 -5.30 -1.76 -3.94
CA GLN A 51 -5.95 -0.95 -4.97
C GLN A 51 -7.14 -1.69 -5.59
N ARG A 52 -7.03 -3.01 -5.79
CA ARG A 52 -8.13 -3.84 -6.30
C ARG A 52 -9.31 -3.90 -5.34
N LEU A 53 -9.07 -3.90 -4.03
CA LEU A 53 -10.11 -3.81 -3.00
C LEU A 53 -10.86 -2.47 -2.94
N GLY A 54 -10.45 -1.47 -3.73
CA GLY A 54 -11.11 -0.16 -3.76
C GLY A 54 -10.60 0.78 -2.67
N ALA A 55 -9.31 0.74 -2.35
CA ALA A 55 -8.70 1.79 -1.55
C ALA A 55 -8.79 3.14 -2.30
N ASP A 56 -9.82 3.94 -2.00
CA ASP A 56 -10.05 5.27 -2.60
C ASP A 56 -8.87 6.24 -2.35
N ASN A 57 -8.03 5.93 -1.34
CA ASN A 57 -6.86 6.72 -0.96
C ASN A 57 -5.55 5.93 -1.09
N LEU A 58 -5.18 5.54 -2.31
CA LEU A 58 -3.92 4.85 -2.58
C LEU A 58 -2.68 5.65 -2.15
N GLY A 59 -2.82 6.96 -1.94
CA GLY A 59 -1.77 7.85 -1.44
C GLY A 59 -1.20 7.46 -0.07
N THR A 60 -1.94 6.76 0.79
CA THR A 60 -1.38 6.21 2.05
C THR A 60 -0.58 4.95 1.81
N ALA A 61 -1.01 4.12 0.86
CA ALA A 61 -0.34 2.87 0.52
C ALA A 61 1.04 3.14 -0.12
N PHE A 62 1.17 4.19 -0.95
CA PHE A 62 2.48 4.61 -1.49
C PHE A 62 3.47 5.11 -0.43
N ARG A 63 3.01 5.53 0.76
CA ARG A 63 3.92 5.94 1.86
C ARG A 63 4.65 4.75 2.49
N ASP A 64 4.12 3.55 2.33
CA ASP A 64 4.72 2.31 2.82
C ASP A 64 5.82 1.79 1.87
N LEU A 65 6.02 2.41 0.70
CA LEU A 65 7.14 2.10 -0.17
C LEU A 65 8.45 2.61 0.44
N PRO A 66 9.52 1.79 0.48
CA PRO A 66 10.80 2.25 0.96
C PRO A 66 11.35 3.35 0.05
N ALA A 67 12.18 4.25 0.60
CA ALA A 67 12.67 5.44 -0.12
C ALA A 67 13.51 5.13 -1.37
N ASN A 68 13.96 3.88 -1.54
CA ASN A 68 14.68 3.36 -2.70
C ASN A 68 13.81 2.45 -3.59
N ALA A 69 12.49 2.46 -3.41
CA ALA A 69 11.58 1.65 -4.21
C ALA A 69 11.57 2.10 -5.67
N ASP A 70 11.47 1.12 -6.57
CA ASP A 70 11.21 1.35 -7.98
C ASP A 70 9.77 1.84 -8.18
N ILE A 71 9.58 3.16 -8.16
CA ILE A 71 8.28 3.80 -8.31
C ILE A 71 7.72 3.53 -9.71
N GLU A 72 8.57 3.52 -10.74
CA GLU A 72 8.15 3.30 -12.12
C GLU A 72 7.66 1.85 -12.30
N GLY A 73 8.38 0.88 -11.75
CA GLY A 73 7.93 -0.50 -11.66
C GLY A 73 6.62 -0.66 -10.88
N ALA A 74 6.45 0.07 -9.77
CA ALA A 74 5.21 0.06 -8.99
C ALA A 74 4.02 0.63 -9.76
N VAL A 75 4.20 1.76 -10.46
CA VAL A 75 3.16 2.37 -11.30
C VAL A 75 2.82 1.47 -12.48
N SER A 76 3.81 0.86 -13.13
CA SER A 76 3.61 -0.11 -14.20
C SER A 76 2.83 -1.34 -13.73
N ALA A 77 3.17 -1.87 -12.55
CA ALA A 77 2.44 -2.97 -11.93
C ALA A 77 0.98 -2.60 -11.60
N LEU A 78 0.74 -1.40 -11.08
CA LEU A 78 -0.63 -0.92 -10.81
C LEU A 78 -1.44 -0.73 -12.09
N ASN A 79 -0.84 -0.19 -13.15
CA ASN A 79 -1.52 -0.04 -14.44
C ASN A 79 -1.82 -1.39 -15.10
N THR A 80 -0.99 -2.40 -14.87
CA THR A 80 -1.11 -3.72 -15.49
C THR A 80 -2.07 -4.62 -14.71
N PHE A 81 -1.94 -4.66 -13.37
CA PHE A 81 -2.64 -5.63 -12.51
C PHE A 81 -3.74 -5.01 -11.64
N GLY A 82 -3.77 -3.68 -11.51
CA GLY A 82 -4.78 -2.98 -10.73
C GLY A 82 -6.19 -3.06 -11.34
N LYS A 83 -7.18 -2.65 -10.54
CA LYS A 83 -8.55 -2.41 -10.97
C LYS A 83 -8.54 -1.32 -12.03
N LYS A 84 -9.15 -1.60 -13.18
CA LYS A 84 -9.35 -0.59 -14.23
C LYS A 84 -10.31 0.46 -13.72
N THR A 85 -9.92 1.73 -13.84
CA THR A 85 -10.81 2.84 -13.51
C THR A 85 -11.90 2.93 -14.58
N SER A 86 -13.15 2.99 -14.14
CA SER A 86 -14.26 3.18 -15.05
C SER A 86 -14.15 4.55 -15.74
N PRO A 87 -14.48 4.63 -17.05
CA PRO A 87 -14.40 5.90 -17.77
C PRO A 87 -15.29 6.95 -17.11
N LEU A 88 -14.83 8.21 -17.12
CA LEU A 88 -15.51 9.37 -16.49
C LEU A 88 -16.93 9.62 -17.05
N ILE A 89 -17.28 9.01 -18.18
CA ILE A 89 -18.59 9.08 -18.81
C ILE A 89 -19.15 7.66 -18.86
N LYS A 90 -20.12 7.35 -17.99
CA LYS A 90 -20.85 6.07 -18.00
C LYS A 90 -21.79 6.04 -19.20
N GLY A 91 -21.44 5.23 -20.20
CA GLY A 91 -22.19 5.06 -21.45
C GLY A 91 -22.97 3.75 -21.58
N GLY A 92 -23.19 2.99 -20.49
CA GLY A 92 -23.89 1.71 -20.55
C GLY A 92 -24.56 1.31 -19.23
N GLU A 93 -25.60 0.48 -19.34
CA GLU A 93 -26.27 -0.20 -18.23
C GLU A 93 -25.36 -1.30 -17.67
N GLY A 94 -24.44 -0.92 -16.78
CA GLY A 94 -23.62 -1.86 -16.03
C GLY A 94 -22.99 -1.17 -14.84
N GLY A 95 -23.27 -1.67 -13.63
CA GLY A 95 -22.57 -1.25 -12.42
C GLY A 95 -21.10 -1.67 -12.47
N ASP A 96 -20.27 -1.07 -11.61
CA ASP A 96 -18.88 -1.49 -11.46
C ASP A 96 -18.84 -2.87 -10.76
N PRO A 97 -18.00 -3.82 -11.20
CA PRO A 97 -17.95 -5.15 -10.60
C PRO A 97 -17.56 -5.09 -9.13
N SER A 98 -18.22 -5.90 -8.31
CA SER A 98 -17.83 -6.11 -6.92
C SER A 98 -16.41 -6.69 -6.86
N GLN A 99 -15.67 -6.36 -5.80
CA GLN A 99 -14.27 -6.73 -5.63
C GLN A 99 -14.14 -7.71 -4.47
N LEU A 100 -13.54 -8.87 -4.72
CA LEU A 100 -13.28 -9.89 -3.71
C LEU A 100 -11.78 -10.21 -3.65
N VAL A 101 -11.21 -10.23 -2.45
CA VAL A 101 -9.85 -10.76 -2.23
C VAL A 101 -9.91 -11.99 -1.35
N LEU A 102 -9.37 -13.09 -1.85
CA LEU A 102 -9.24 -14.34 -1.11
C LEU A 102 -7.75 -14.58 -0.82
N MET A 103 -7.38 -14.61 0.44
CA MET A 103 -6.03 -14.92 0.88
C MET A 103 -5.99 -16.35 1.42
N LEU A 104 -5.20 -17.20 0.79
CA LEU A 104 -5.04 -18.62 1.15
C LEU A 104 -3.65 -18.80 1.75
N GLU A 105 -3.59 -19.04 3.05
CA GLU A 105 -2.35 -19.20 3.80
C GLU A 105 -2.02 -20.68 3.98
N GLY A 106 -0.71 -21.00 3.98
CA GLY A 106 -0.24 -22.34 4.30
C GLY A 106 -0.53 -23.39 3.22
N VAL A 107 -0.63 -22.99 1.95
CA VAL A 107 -0.91 -23.89 0.83
C VAL A 107 0.23 -24.90 0.67
N SER A 108 -0.09 -26.19 0.64
CA SER A 108 0.88 -27.24 0.32
C SER A 108 1.22 -27.24 -1.18
N THR A 109 2.32 -27.87 -1.59
CA THR A 109 2.67 -27.97 -3.02
C THR A 109 1.63 -28.74 -3.83
N ASP A 110 0.99 -29.73 -3.21
CA ASP A 110 -0.01 -30.58 -3.86
C ASP A 110 -1.34 -29.82 -4.02
N ASP A 111 -1.78 -29.11 -2.98
CA ASP A 111 -2.98 -28.27 -3.04
C ASP A 111 -2.79 -27.10 -4.01
N LEU A 112 -1.57 -26.55 -4.10
CA LEU A 112 -1.24 -25.49 -5.05
C LEU A 112 -1.47 -25.96 -6.48
N ASP A 113 -0.97 -27.15 -6.85
CA ASP A 113 -1.14 -27.68 -8.20
C ASP A 113 -2.62 -27.88 -8.54
N VAL A 114 -3.40 -28.41 -7.59
CA VAL A 114 -4.86 -28.58 -7.76
C VAL A 114 -5.57 -27.24 -7.96
N LEU A 115 -5.25 -26.23 -7.14
CA LEU A 115 -5.84 -24.90 -7.22
C LEU A 115 -5.47 -24.19 -8.53
N VAL A 116 -4.20 -24.26 -8.95
CA VAL A 116 -3.71 -23.67 -10.20
C VAL A 116 -4.37 -24.34 -11.41
N HIS A 117 -4.50 -25.66 -11.41
CA HIS A 117 -5.23 -26.38 -12.46
C HIS A 117 -6.70 -25.95 -12.52
N ALA A 118 -7.37 -25.77 -11.38
CA ALA A 118 -8.75 -25.31 -11.33
C ALA A 118 -8.93 -23.86 -11.79
N LEU A 119 -7.92 -23.01 -11.58
CA LEU A 119 -7.90 -21.62 -12.06
C LEU A 119 -7.69 -21.52 -13.57
N GLY A 120 -7.15 -22.57 -14.20
CA GLY A 120 -7.01 -22.71 -15.66
C GLY A 120 -6.03 -21.73 -16.31
N ASN A 121 -5.40 -20.84 -15.54
CA ASN A 121 -4.55 -19.76 -16.01
C ASN A 121 -3.25 -19.69 -15.18
N ARG A 122 -2.19 -19.17 -15.80
CA ARG A 122 -0.95 -18.80 -15.09
C ARG A 122 -1.23 -17.72 -14.04
N PRO A 123 -0.41 -17.64 -12.97
CA PRO A 123 -0.51 -16.53 -12.03
C PRO A 123 -0.35 -15.20 -12.79
N ALA A 124 -1.09 -14.18 -12.36
CA ALA A 124 -0.96 -12.83 -12.89
C ALA A 124 0.45 -12.30 -12.59
N PHE A 125 0.94 -12.55 -11.37
CA PHE A 125 2.32 -12.30 -10.96
C PHE A 125 2.69 -13.18 -9.76
N GLU A 126 3.99 -13.32 -9.54
CA GLU A 126 4.55 -14.02 -8.38
C GLU A 126 5.17 -13.02 -7.40
N ILE A 127 5.09 -13.30 -6.11
CA ILE A 127 5.71 -12.48 -5.07
C ILE A 127 7.06 -13.11 -4.72
N THR A 128 8.13 -12.35 -4.92
CA THR A 128 9.48 -12.80 -4.57
C THR A 128 9.67 -12.90 -3.07
N ASN A 129 10.50 -13.85 -2.66
CA ASN A 129 10.80 -14.15 -1.26
C ASN A 129 11.32 -12.88 -0.54
N PRO A 130 10.69 -12.43 0.56
CA PRO A 130 11.18 -11.31 1.32
C PRO A 130 12.47 -11.68 2.04
N SER A 131 13.35 -10.70 2.19
CA SER A 131 14.54 -10.79 3.02
C SER A 131 14.22 -10.90 4.52
N SER A 132 12.97 -10.70 4.96
CA SER A 132 12.57 -10.74 6.37
C SER A 132 11.14 -11.25 6.59
N SER A 133 10.87 -11.86 7.75
CA SER A 133 9.54 -12.35 8.14
C SER A 133 8.51 -11.22 8.35
N GLY A 134 8.95 -9.99 8.62
CA GLY A 134 8.08 -8.83 8.80
C GLY A 134 7.41 -8.33 7.50
N ASP A 135 8.03 -8.60 6.34
CA ASP A 135 7.46 -8.23 5.05
C ASP A 135 6.26 -9.12 4.68
N LEU A 136 6.26 -10.39 5.12
CA LEU A 136 5.13 -11.31 4.96
C LEU A 136 3.94 -10.91 5.84
N GLU A 137 4.21 -10.52 7.09
CA GLU A 137 3.20 -10.00 8.02
C GLU A 137 2.58 -8.69 7.52
N SER A 138 3.35 -7.88 6.77
CA SER A 138 2.83 -6.66 6.13
C SER A 138 1.80 -6.97 5.03
N ILE A 139 1.95 -8.09 4.30
CA ILE A 139 0.98 -8.54 3.30
C ILE A 139 -0.29 -9.06 3.98
N THR A 140 -0.14 -9.80 5.07
CA THR A 140 -1.26 -10.50 5.71
C THR A 140 -2.02 -9.62 6.69
N GLN A 141 -1.41 -8.71 7.44
CA GLN A 141 -2.03 -8.19 8.66
C GLN A 141 -2.56 -6.74 8.59
N GLY A 142 -2.00 -5.87 7.75
CA GLY A 142 -2.34 -4.44 7.76
C GLY A 142 -2.87 -3.94 6.42
N GLY A 143 -4.08 -3.36 6.39
CA GLY A 143 -4.51 -2.47 5.30
C GLY A 143 -5.90 -2.74 4.73
N PHE A 144 -6.39 -3.99 4.72
CA PHE A 144 -7.71 -4.30 4.12
C PHE A 144 -8.87 -3.62 4.85
N GLN A 145 -8.80 -3.51 6.18
CA GLN A 145 -9.81 -2.81 6.97
C GLN A 145 -9.87 -1.31 6.65
N GLN A 146 -8.77 -0.72 6.19
CA GLN A 146 -8.67 0.69 5.85
C GLN A 146 -9.20 0.99 4.44
N THR A 147 -9.46 -0.03 3.61
CA THR A 147 -10.04 0.15 2.27
C THR A 147 -11.56 0.26 2.29
N GLY A 148 -12.21 0.14 3.46
CA GLY A 148 -13.65 0.03 3.56
C GLY A 148 -14.21 -1.33 3.14
N ALA A 149 -13.35 -2.30 2.80
CA ALA A 149 -13.77 -3.65 2.46
C ALA A 149 -14.25 -4.42 3.70
N LYS A 150 -15.27 -5.27 3.52
CA LYS A 150 -15.82 -6.11 4.58
C LYS A 150 -15.01 -7.39 4.76
N ASP A 151 -14.72 -7.73 6.01
CA ASP A 151 -14.15 -9.04 6.37
C ASP A 151 -15.27 -10.09 6.32
N VAL A 152 -15.19 -10.97 5.33
CA VAL A 152 -16.17 -12.03 5.08
C VAL A 152 -15.61 -13.42 5.41
N GLY A 153 -14.47 -13.52 6.10
CA GLY A 153 -13.86 -14.81 6.45
C GLY A 153 -14.70 -15.70 7.38
N HIS A 154 -15.68 -15.12 8.06
CA HIS A 154 -16.62 -15.83 8.93
C HIS A 154 -17.84 -16.42 8.19
N CYS A 155 -18.04 -16.05 6.93
CA CYS A 155 -19.17 -16.54 6.13
C CYS A 155 -18.84 -17.87 5.44
N ASP A 156 -19.88 -18.59 5.02
CA ASP A 156 -19.70 -19.76 4.17
C ASP A 156 -19.15 -19.36 2.79
N LEU A 157 -18.32 -20.23 2.20
CA LEU A 157 -17.78 -20.07 0.84
C LEU A 157 -18.87 -19.74 -0.21
N GLY A 158 -20.10 -20.25 -0.05
CA GLY A 158 -21.22 -19.89 -0.91
C GLY A 158 -21.63 -18.42 -0.81
N GLN A 159 -21.74 -17.91 0.41
CA GLN A 159 -22.13 -16.52 0.70
C GLN A 159 -21.04 -15.54 0.26
N ILE A 160 -19.77 -15.89 0.46
CA ILE A 160 -18.62 -15.07 0.03
C ILE A 160 -18.64 -14.83 -1.48
N THR A 161 -18.98 -15.85 -2.27
CA THR A 161 -19.05 -15.74 -3.73
C THR A 161 -20.29 -15.00 -4.27
N ASN A 162 -21.21 -14.57 -3.40
CA ASN A 162 -22.41 -13.84 -3.81
C ASN A 162 -22.42 -12.42 -3.20
N PRO A 163 -22.00 -11.39 -3.98
CA PRO A 163 -21.90 -10.02 -3.48
C PRO A 163 -23.25 -9.38 -3.15
N LEU A 164 -24.37 -9.97 -3.58
CA LEU A 164 -25.71 -9.45 -3.31
C LEU A 164 -26.25 -9.83 -1.93
N THR A 165 -25.54 -10.69 -1.19
CA THR A 165 -25.98 -11.12 0.14
C THR A 165 -25.70 -10.05 1.19
N GLU A 166 -26.74 -9.44 1.75
CA GLU A 166 -26.59 -8.43 2.81
C GLU A 166 -25.97 -9.03 4.09
N GLU A 167 -26.21 -10.30 4.37
CA GLU A 167 -25.68 -10.99 5.56
C GLU A 167 -24.15 -10.96 5.62
N CYS A 168 -23.50 -11.14 4.47
CA CYS A 168 -22.05 -11.29 4.40
C CYS A 168 -21.37 -10.00 3.88
N TRP A 169 -21.87 -9.42 2.80
CA TRP A 169 -21.28 -8.22 2.19
C TRP A 169 -21.79 -6.92 2.81
N GLY A 170 -22.88 -6.95 3.59
CA GLY A 170 -23.40 -5.78 4.30
C GLY A 170 -23.75 -4.60 3.38
N GLY A 171 -24.16 -4.89 2.14
CA GLY A 171 -24.44 -3.90 1.08
C GLY A 171 -23.20 -3.24 0.47
N GLY A 172 -21.99 -3.67 0.83
CA GLY A 172 -20.74 -3.19 0.25
C GLY A 172 -20.41 -3.82 -1.10
N GLN A 173 -19.52 -3.18 -1.86
CA GLN A 173 -19.02 -3.69 -3.15
C GLN A 173 -17.59 -4.24 -3.07
N SER A 174 -16.98 -4.24 -1.88
CA SER A 174 -15.62 -4.77 -1.66
C SER A 174 -15.60 -5.66 -0.42
N ALA A 175 -15.04 -6.86 -0.55
CA ALA A 175 -14.90 -7.82 0.53
C ALA A 175 -13.56 -8.56 0.48
N PHE A 176 -13.09 -9.02 1.63
CA PHE A 176 -11.90 -9.87 1.74
C PHE A 176 -12.13 -11.03 2.70
N ALA A 177 -11.52 -12.17 2.41
CA ALA A 177 -11.52 -13.36 3.27
C ALA A 177 -10.11 -13.90 3.40
N ARG A 178 -9.77 -14.43 4.58
CA ARG A 178 -8.52 -15.15 4.82
C ARG A 178 -8.83 -16.58 5.25
N PHE A 179 -8.19 -17.54 4.60
CA PHE A 179 -8.33 -18.95 4.89
C PHE A 179 -6.98 -19.57 5.14
N ASP A 180 -6.88 -20.33 6.22
CA ASP A 180 -5.69 -21.07 6.58
C ASP A 180 -5.87 -22.53 6.14
N LEU A 181 -5.27 -22.90 5.02
CA LEU A 181 -5.34 -24.25 4.44
C LEU A 181 -4.54 -25.26 5.26
N SER A 182 -3.71 -24.82 6.20
CA SER A 182 -3.00 -25.73 7.10
C SER A 182 -3.91 -26.48 8.07
N LYS A 183 -5.16 -26.01 8.25
CA LYS A 183 -6.11 -26.50 9.24
C LYS A 183 -7.13 -27.52 8.71
N GLY A 184 -7.22 -27.77 7.40
CA GLY A 184 -8.13 -28.80 6.85
C GLY A 184 -8.21 -28.89 5.33
N SER A 185 -8.29 -30.12 4.80
CA SER A 185 -8.38 -30.45 3.36
C SER A 185 -9.73 -30.12 2.71
N ASP A 186 -10.83 -30.20 3.48
CA ASP A 186 -12.20 -30.00 2.97
C ASP A 186 -12.42 -28.59 2.38
N LEU A 187 -11.60 -27.62 2.82
CA LEU A 187 -11.65 -26.24 2.35
C LEU A 187 -11.15 -26.11 0.91
N VAL A 188 -10.15 -26.91 0.50
CA VAL A 188 -9.58 -26.91 -0.85
C VAL A 188 -10.63 -27.41 -1.86
N ASP A 189 -11.29 -28.53 -1.56
CA ASP A 189 -12.36 -29.08 -2.42
C ASP A 189 -13.58 -28.15 -2.53
N GLY A 190 -13.92 -27.48 -1.43
CA GLY A 190 -14.95 -26.44 -1.42
C GLY A 190 -14.58 -25.28 -2.33
N LEU A 191 -13.33 -24.82 -2.26
CA LEU A 191 -12.83 -23.71 -3.06
C LEU A 191 -12.77 -24.04 -4.54
N VAL A 192 -12.22 -25.21 -4.92
CA VAL A 192 -12.12 -25.66 -6.32
C VAL A 192 -13.47 -25.63 -7.03
N ARG A 193 -14.54 -26.11 -6.37
CA ARG A 193 -15.91 -26.06 -6.91
C ARG A 193 -16.41 -24.63 -7.12
N ARG A 194 -16.03 -23.70 -6.25
CA ARG A 194 -16.39 -22.27 -6.34
C ARG A 194 -15.54 -21.51 -7.34
N LEU A 195 -14.30 -21.92 -7.62
CA LEU A 195 -13.44 -21.26 -8.61
C LEU A 195 -14.08 -21.24 -10.01
N ALA A 196 -14.77 -22.31 -10.40
CA ALA A 196 -15.54 -22.35 -11.64
C ALA A 196 -16.69 -21.32 -11.65
N GLN A 197 -17.33 -21.11 -10.51
CA GLN A 197 -18.37 -20.09 -10.35
C GLN A 197 -17.78 -18.67 -10.37
N LEU A 198 -16.69 -18.43 -9.66
CA LEU A 198 -15.98 -17.14 -9.62
C LEU A 198 -15.47 -16.73 -11.01
N SER A 199 -14.92 -17.67 -11.78
CA SER A 199 -14.50 -17.39 -13.17
C SER A 199 -15.68 -17.02 -14.08
N LYS A 200 -16.86 -17.64 -13.87
CA LYS A 200 -18.08 -17.28 -14.60
C LYS A 200 -18.56 -15.86 -14.22
N LEU A 201 -18.59 -15.52 -12.93
CA LEU A 201 -18.99 -14.19 -12.46
C LEU A 201 -18.02 -13.09 -12.95
N ALA A 202 -16.72 -13.41 -13.00
CA ALA A 202 -15.71 -12.52 -13.57
C ALA A 202 -15.94 -12.26 -15.05
N LYS A 203 -16.30 -13.28 -15.84
CA LYS A 203 -16.60 -13.13 -17.28
C LYS A 203 -17.86 -12.30 -17.55
N ILE A 204 -18.85 -12.37 -16.66
CA ILE A 204 -20.09 -11.59 -16.76
C ILE A 204 -19.87 -10.13 -16.31
N GLY A 205 -18.80 -9.87 -15.54
CA GLY A 205 -18.49 -8.54 -15.03
C GLY A 205 -19.27 -8.17 -13.77
N GLU A 206 -19.75 -9.17 -13.01
CA GLU A 206 -20.44 -8.95 -11.74
C GLU A 206 -19.46 -8.95 -10.54
N LEU A 207 -18.39 -9.75 -10.63
CA LEU A 207 -17.43 -9.94 -9.54
C LEU A 207 -16.02 -10.13 -10.08
N GLU A 208 -15.08 -9.27 -9.68
CA GLU A 208 -13.65 -9.51 -9.87
C GLU A 208 -13.04 -10.09 -8.61
N THR A 209 -12.29 -11.18 -8.75
CA THR A 209 -11.68 -11.88 -7.61
C THR A 209 -10.17 -11.91 -7.73
N THR A 210 -9.46 -11.51 -6.67
CA THR A 210 -8.02 -11.65 -6.55
C THR A 210 -7.70 -12.72 -5.52
N ILE A 211 -6.98 -13.76 -5.93
CA ILE A 211 -6.65 -14.90 -5.07
C ILE A 211 -5.15 -14.85 -4.82
N VAL A 212 -4.76 -14.73 -3.55
CA VAL A 212 -3.36 -14.70 -3.11
C VAL A 212 -3.07 -16.03 -2.44
N LEU A 213 -2.24 -16.86 -3.07
CA LEU A 213 -1.83 -18.17 -2.55
C LEU A 213 -0.46 -18.05 -1.90
N LEU A 214 -0.38 -18.21 -0.58
CA LEU A 214 0.87 -18.16 0.18
C LEU A 214 1.33 -19.59 0.46
N LEU A 215 2.48 -19.97 -0.09
CA LEU A 215 3.00 -21.32 0.07
C LEU A 215 3.48 -21.56 1.51
N ARG A 216 3.27 -22.78 1.98
CA ARG A 216 3.85 -23.26 3.24
C ARG A 216 5.35 -23.45 3.06
N THR A 217 6.16 -22.65 3.74
CA THR A 217 7.60 -22.90 3.82
C THR A 217 7.83 -24.13 4.72
N THR A 218 8.31 -25.24 4.17
CA THR A 218 8.63 -26.47 4.91
C THR A 218 9.92 -26.36 5.76
N GLY A 219 10.30 -25.14 6.14
CA GLY A 219 11.57 -24.81 6.77
C GLY A 219 11.46 -23.70 7.81
N SER A 220 10.35 -23.63 8.54
CA SER A 220 10.29 -22.91 9.81
C SER A 220 8.99 -23.30 10.51
N GLN A 221 9.08 -24.26 11.44
CA GLN A 221 8.16 -24.20 12.57
C GLN A 221 8.24 -22.79 13.15
N PRO A 222 7.13 -22.15 13.55
CA PRO A 222 7.18 -21.21 14.65
C PRO A 222 7.51 -22.06 15.88
N GLN A 223 8.79 -22.43 16.02
CA GLN A 223 9.32 -22.70 17.35
C GLN A 223 8.97 -21.44 18.14
N PRO A 224 8.34 -21.55 19.32
CA PRO A 224 8.41 -20.48 20.29
C PRO A 224 9.89 -20.34 20.65
N GLN A 225 10.65 -19.63 19.81
CA GLN A 225 11.79 -18.90 20.28
C GLN A 225 11.17 -17.82 21.14
N GLU A 226 10.96 -18.18 22.42
CA GLU A 226 11.36 -17.31 23.53
C GLU A 226 12.46 -16.41 22.97
N LEU A 227 12.10 -15.16 22.68
CA LEU A 227 13.03 -14.15 22.25
C LEU A 227 14.06 -14.10 23.35
N ARG A 228 15.17 -14.79 23.13
CA ARG A 228 16.40 -14.62 23.88
C ARG A 228 16.77 -13.19 23.57
N LYS A 229 16.26 -12.28 24.41
CA LYS A 229 16.67 -10.89 24.50
C LYS A 229 18.16 -10.92 24.27
N ARG A 230 18.65 -10.13 23.30
CA ARG A 230 20.07 -9.81 23.26
C ARG A 230 20.43 -9.39 24.68
N GLN A 231 21.12 -10.28 25.36
CA GLN A 231 21.92 -10.01 26.51
C GLN A 231 23.02 -9.12 25.95
N THR A 232 22.72 -7.83 25.84
CA THR A 232 23.77 -6.82 25.78
C THR A 232 24.58 -7.05 27.04
N GLU A 233 25.86 -7.35 26.87
CA GLU A 233 26.82 -7.56 27.94
C GLU A 233 26.50 -6.67 29.13
N GLN A 234 26.23 -7.29 30.29
CA GLN A 234 26.36 -6.60 31.56
C GLN A 234 27.86 -6.29 31.72
N VAL A 235 28.30 -5.16 31.18
CA VAL A 235 29.47 -4.50 31.72
C VAL A 235 29.03 -3.91 33.04
N SER A 236 29.45 -4.56 34.12
CA SER A 236 29.35 -4.07 35.47
C SER A 236 29.96 -2.67 35.54
N PHE A 237 29.15 -1.69 35.91
CA PHE A 237 29.63 -0.47 36.54
C PHE A 237 28.74 -0.20 37.74
N ASP A 238 29.33 -0.43 38.91
CA ASP A 238 28.87 0.04 40.20
C ASP A 238 28.52 1.52 40.13
N GLN A 239 27.41 1.86 40.77
CA GLN A 239 27.09 3.23 41.15
C GLN A 239 28.18 3.72 42.14
N PRO A 240 28.64 4.98 42.02
CA PRO A 240 28.00 5.98 42.86
C PRO A 240 27.79 7.33 42.17
N SER A 241 26.68 7.96 42.57
CA SER A 241 26.45 9.42 42.69
C SER A 241 27.40 10.37 41.96
N SER A 242 26.89 11.12 40.99
CA SER A 242 27.10 12.58 40.90
C SER A 242 26.35 13.15 39.69
N ASP A 243 25.88 14.38 39.88
CA ASP A 243 25.12 15.20 38.96
C ASP A 243 25.67 15.24 37.52
N ALA A 244 24.80 14.99 36.53
CA ALA A 244 24.89 15.59 35.19
C ALA A 244 23.61 15.35 34.35
N PHE A 245 22.88 16.44 34.13
CA PHE A 245 21.95 16.76 33.02
C PHE A 245 21.45 15.63 32.09
N PRO A 246 20.13 15.45 31.93
CA PRO A 246 19.59 14.53 30.93
C PRO A 246 19.64 15.21 29.55
N TYR A 247 20.70 14.97 28.80
CA TYR A 247 20.68 15.18 27.36
C TYR A 247 19.80 14.12 26.71
N ALA A 248 18.88 14.59 25.88
CA ALA A 248 17.91 13.81 25.16
C ALA A 248 18.57 12.73 24.29
N SER A 249 18.29 11.46 24.61
CA SER A 249 18.43 10.38 23.64
C SER A 249 17.54 10.69 22.44
N SER A 250 18.16 10.87 21.26
CA SER A 250 17.50 10.94 19.96
C SER A 250 16.98 9.55 19.55
N GLY A 251 16.15 8.95 20.40
CA GLY A 251 15.46 7.70 20.13
C GLY A 251 14.26 7.97 19.22
N ARG A 252 14.07 7.11 18.20
CA ARG A 252 12.84 7.10 17.41
C ARG A 252 11.64 6.99 18.37
N ILE A 253 10.75 7.96 18.29
CA ILE A 253 9.57 8.04 19.14
C ILE A 253 8.59 6.96 18.63
N PRO A 254 8.19 6.00 19.47
CA PRO A 254 7.26 4.95 19.09
C PRO A 254 5.89 5.57 18.74
N SER A 255 5.16 4.93 17.84
CA SER A 255 3.83 5.37 17.41
C SER A 255 2.75 5.24 18.48
N CYS A 256 2.96 4.37 19.47
CA CYS A 256 2.05 4.12 20.58
C CYS A 256 2.83 3.92 21.88
N PHE A 257 2.31 4.44 22.98
CA PHE A 257 2.77 4.17 24.34
C PHE A 257 1.74 3.35 25.10
N ASN A 258 2.22 2.48 25.99
CA ASN A 258 1.36 1.59 26.79
C ASN A 258 0.75 2.26 28.02
N SER A 259 1.18 3.48 28.37
CA SER A 259 0.63 4.29 29.47
C SER A 259 0.72 5.79 29.16
N ASP A 260 -0.16 6.57 29.79
CA ASP A 260 -0.15 8.04 29.70
C ASP A 260 1.18 8.62 30.22
N GLU A 261 1.75 8.00 31.26
CA GLU A 261 2.96 8.47 31.94
C GLU A 261 4.20 8.25 31.07
N ALA A 262 4.22 7.13 30.34
CA ALA A 262 5.24 6.84 29.35
C ALA A 262 5.13 7.82 28.17
N CYS A 263 3.90 8.13 27.72
CA CYS A 263 3.66 9.10 26.66
C CYS A 263 4.13 10.51 27.07
N SER A 264 3.73 11.00 28.25
CA SER A 264 4.08 12.34 28.71
C SER A 264 5.57 12.50 28.99
N THR A 265 6.22 11.50 29.58
CA THR A 265 7.67 11.53 29.88
C THR A 265 8.50 11.46 28.60
N ALA A 266 8.14 10.59 27.65
CA ALA A 266 8.90 10.42 26.42
C ALA A 266 8.71 11.58 25.43
N THR A 267 7.51 12.18 25.38
CA THR A 267 7.17 13.25 24.44
C THR A 267 7.29 14.66 25.04
N LYS A 268 7.71 14.76 26.31
CA LYS A 268 7.71 16.01 27.09
C LYS A 268 6.34 16.71 27.06
N ASN A 269 5.30 15.97 27.41
CA ASN A 269 3.90 16.40 27.37
C ASN A 269 3.52 16.94 25.97
N CYS A 270 3.81 16.15 24.93
CA CYS A 270 3.57 16.50 23.52
C CYS A 270 4.16 17.86 23.12
N SER A 271 5.41 18.10 23.52
CA SER A 271 6.13 19.38 23.32
C SER A 271 5.41 20.62 23.88
N GLY A 272 4.44 20.45 24.79
CA GLY A 272 3.61 21.53 25.33
C GLY A 272 2.49 22.01 24.38
N HIS A 273 2.32 21.34 23.23
CA HIS A 273 1.35 21.69 22.20
C HIS A 273 0.24 20.64 22.04
N GLY A 274 0.08 19.73 22.99
CA GLY A 274 -0.91 18.67 22.92
C GLY A 274 -1.10 17.93 24.24
N THR A 275 -1.98 16.94 24.23
CA THR A 275 -2.25 16.04 25.36
C THR A 275 -2.09 14.59 24.93
N CYS A 276 -1.55 13.75 25.80
CA CYS A 276 -1.55 12.31 25.60
C CYS A 276 -2.99 11.80 25.80
N GLU A 277 -3.51 11.09 24.81
CA GLU A 277 -4.85 10.52 24.86
C GLU A 277 -4.77 9.10 24.28
N ASN A 278 -5.60 8.19 24.81
CA ASN A 278 -5.71 6.87 24.24
C ASN A 278 -6.47 6.97 22.90
N GLN A 279 -5.84 6.53 21.82
CA GLN A 279 -6.39 6.64 20.46
C GLN A 279 -7.61 5.73 20.23
N TYR A 280 -7.81 4.73 21.08
CA TYR A 280 -8.86 3.71 20.93
C TYR A 280 -10.10 3.93 21.82
N VAL A 281 -10.23 5.10 22.45
CA VAL A 281 -11.43 5.45 23.21
C VAL A 281 -12.50 6.00 22.27
N ASN A 282 -13.36 5.11 21.76
CA ASN A 282 -14.54 5.51 20.99
C ASN A 282 -15.72 5.86 21.91
N ALA A 283 -16.63 6.71 21.44
CA ALA A 283 -17.83 7.19 22.18
C ALA A 283 -18.82 6.11 22.65
N LYS A 284 -18.58 4.83 22.35
CA LYS A 284 -19.37 3.67 22.79
C LYS A 284 -18.71 2.82 23.89
N GLY A 285 -17.65 3.33 24.53
CA GLY A 285 -16.97 2.64 25.62
C GLY A 285 -15.71 1.90 25.16
N VAL A 286 -14.87 1.63 26.16
CA VAL A 286 -13.48 1.18 26.05
C VAL A 286 -13.40 -0.24 25.47
N ARG A 287 -12.70 -0.44 24.35
CA ARG A 287 -12.10 -1.73 24.03
C ARG A 287 -10.87 -1.88 24.93
N ALA A 288 -11.05 -2.54 26.07
CA ALA A 288 -10.06 -2.60 27.15
C ALA A 288 -8.85 -3.49 26.83
N ASP A 289 -8.75 -4.02 25.62
CA ASP A 289 -7.72 -4.96 25.19
C ASP A 289 -6.57 -4.33 24.38
N GLU A 290 -6.70 -3.09 23.88
CA GLU A 290 -5.63 -2.40 23.15
C GLU A 290 -5.42 -0.97 23.69
N VAL A 291 -4.31 -0.76 24.40
CA VAL A 291 -3.96 0.53 25.00
C VAL A 291 -2.88 1.19 24.15
N CYS A 292 -3.25 2.21 23.36
CA CYS A 292 -2.30 3.05 22.63
C CYS A 292 -2.50 4.51 23.02
N PHE A 293 -1.57 5.05 23.81
CA PHE A 293 -1.48 6.47 24.07
C PHE A 293 -0.65 7.15 22.99
N ALA A 294 -1.22 8.18 22.38
CA ALA A 294 -0.58 9.01 21.37
C ALA A 294 -0.84 10.49 21.64
N CYS A 295 0.03 11.35 21.12
CA CYS A 295 -0.11 12.79 21.26
C CYS A 295 -1.22 13.33 20.35
N ARG A 296 -2.22 13.97 20.96
CA ARG A 296 -3.22 14.76 20.26
C ARG A 296 -2.81 16.23 20.26
N CYS A 297 -2.50 16.77 19.08
CA CYS A 297 -2.03 18.14 18.94
C CYS A 297 -3.16 19.16 19.04
N LEU A 298 -2.95 20.18 19.86
CA LEU A 298 -3.85 21.31 20.08
C LEU A 298 -3.33 22.52 19.31
N SER A 299 -4.20 23.49 19.06
CA SER A 299 -3.81 24.74 18.40
C SER A 299 -3.46 25.78 19.47
N THR A 300 -2.30 26.42 19.37
CA THR A 300 -1.90 27.47 20.31
C THR A 300 -2.11 28.85 19.70
N ARG A 301 -2.64 29.78 20.48
CA ARG A 301 -2.77 31.18 20.08
C ARG A 301 -1.54 31.96 20.57
N SER A 302 -0.86 32.64 19.66
CA SER A 302 0.23 33.57 20.00
C SER A 302 -0.33 34.85 20.62
N ASP A 303 0.48 35.57 21.39
CA ASP A 303 0.15 36.91 21.95
C ASP A 303 -0.26 37.92 20.86
N SER A 304 0.22 37.71 19.63
CA SER A 304 -0.14 38.48 18.43
C SER A 304 -1.53 38.14 17.86
N GLY A 305 -2.24 37.18 18.45
CA GLY A 305 -3.56 36.71 18.00
C GLY A 305 -3.54 35.66 16.88
N SER A 306 -2.36 35.33 16.33
CA SER A 306 -2.22 34.27 15.31
C SER A 306 -2.45 32.88 15.91
N LEU A 307 -3.26 32.06 15.23
CA LEU A 307 -3.52 30.66 15.59
C LEU A 307 -2.49 29.76 14.88
N THR A 308 -1.72 29.02 15.66
CA THR A 308 -0.73 28.06 15.14
C THR A 308 -1.24 26.64 15.34
N HIS A 309 -1.36 25.90 14.25
CA HIS A 309 -1.66 24.47 14.27
C HIS A 309 -0.35 23.67 14.30
N TRP A 310 -0.35 22.59 15.07
CA TRP A 310 0.80 21.73 15.29
C TRP A 310 0.50 20.31 14.84
N ALA A 311 1.50 19.64 14.27
CA ALA A 311 1.43 18.26 13.86
C ALA A 311 2.74 17.49 14.11
N GLY A 312 2.66 16.20 13.82
CA GLY A 312 3.73 15.23 14.02
C GLY A 312 3.52 14.38 15.27
N PRO A 313 4.33 13.32 15.45
CA PRO A 313 4.16 12.33 16.52
C PRO A 313 4.28 12.91 17.94
N THR A 314 4.86 14.10 18.08
CA THR A 314 5.00 14.83 19.36
C THR A 314 4.52 16.27 19.29
N CYS A 315 3.76 16.64 18.25
CA CYS A 315 3.28 18.01 18.06
C CYS A 315 4.40 19.07 17.98
N ALA A 316 5.60 18.65 17.57
CA ALA A 316 6.78 19.52 17.53
C ALA A 316 6.88 20.36 16.24
N LYS A 317 6.07 20.05 15.20
CA LYS A 317 6.14 20.74 13.91
C LYS A 317 4.92 21.61 13.71
N GLN A 318 5.12 22.81 13.19
CA GLN A 318 4.04 23.68 12.76
C GLN A 318 3.44 23.17 11.44
N ASP A 319 2.11 23.19 11.35
CA ASP A 319 1.39 22.88 10.12
C ASP A 319 1.45 24.06 9.14
N VAL A 320 2.40 23.99 8.19
CA VAL A 320 2.57 25.01 7.13
C VAL A 320 1.94 24.57 5.80
N SER A 321 1.22 23.44 5.78
CA SER A 321 0.62 22.87 4.57
C SER A 321 -0.35 23.82 3.88
N VAL A 322 -1.20 24.54 4.64
CA VAL A 322 -2.19 25.46 4.10
C VAL A 322 -1.53 26.67 3.42
N ALA A 323 -0.55 27.29 4.07
CA ALA A 323 0.18 28.42 3.50
C ALA A 323 0.96 27.99 2.24
N PHE A 324 1.61 26.82 2.28
CA PHE A 324 2.31 26.27 1.13
C PHE A 324 1.39 26.09 -0.08
N TRP A 325 0.21 25.47 0.10
CA TRP A 325 -0.74 25.26 -0.99
C TRP A 325 -1.29 26.58 -1.55
N LEU A 326 -1.54 27.57 -0.70
CA LEU A 326 -1.96 28.91 -1.15
C LEU A 326 -0.87 29.59 -1.98
N PHE A 327 0.38 29.59 -1.53
CA PHE A 327 1.47 30.22 -2.27
C PHE A 327 1.80 29.45 -3.56
N ALA A 328 1.93 28.12 -3.51
CA ALA A 328 2.27 27.30 -4.67
C ALA A 328 1.14 27.31 -5.72
N GLY A 329 -0.12 27.18 -5.30
CA GLY A 329 -1.26 27.24 -6.20
C GLY A 329 -1.42 28.61 -6.86
N PHE A 330 -1.32 29.69 -6.08
CA PHE A 330 -1.45 31.05 -6.60
C PHE A 330 -0.33 31.41 -7.58
N THR A 331 0.92 31.04 -7.28
CA THR A 331 2.05 31.26 -8.18
C THR A 331 1.90 30.49 -9.49
N LEU A 332 1.49 29.22 -9.44
CA LEU A 332 1.24 28.43 -10.64
C LEU A 332 0.11 29.04 -11.49
N ALA A 333 -0.96 29.51 -10.85
CA ALA A 333 -2.07 30.17 -11.53
C ALA A 333 -1.63 31.47 -12.24
N LEU A 334 -0.81 32.31 -11.59
CA LEU A 334 -0.30 33.54 -12.20
C LEU A 334 0.62 33.26 -13.40
N VAL A 335 1.49 32.26 -13.30
CA VAL A 335 2.35 31.84 -14.41
C VAL A 335 1.53 31.32 -15.58
N TYR A 336 0.47 30.55 -15.31
CA TYR A 336 -0.45 30.05 -16.33
C TYR A 336 -1.20 31.18 -17.04
N ILE A 337 -1.71 32.17 -16.28
CA ILE A 337 -2.37 33.35 -16.85
C ILE A 337 -1.40 34.15 -17.73
N LEU A 338 -0.17 34.36 -17.27
CA LEU A 338 0.86 35.05 -18.06
C LEU A 338 1.16 34.30 -19.37
N TRP A 339 1.27 32.98 -19.31
CA TRP A 339 1.49 32.14 -20.49
C TRP A 339 0.35 32.21 -21.50
N LEU A 340 -0.90 32.21 -21.02
CA LEU A 340 -2.08 32.41 -21.89
C LEU A 340 -2.09 33.80 -22.55
N ALA A 341 -1.77 34.85 -21.79
CA ALA A 341 -1.71 36.21 -22.31
C ALA A 341 -0.64 36.35 -23.41
N ILE A 342 0.55 35.79 -23.19
CA ILE A 342 1.64 35.76 -24.18
C ILE A 342 1.22 34.97 -25.42
N SER A 343 0.57 33.82 -25.24
CA SER A 343 0.11 32.96 -26.35
C SER A 343 -0.94 33.67 -27.23
N MET A 344 -1.87 34.42 -26.62
CA MET A 344 -2.82 35.28 -27.33
C MET A 344 -2.10 36.37 -28.15
N LEU A 345 -1.07 37.01 -27.58
CA LEU A 345 -0.31 38.05 -28.28
C LEU A 345 0.46 37.48 -29.49
N PHE A 346 1.04 36.29 -29.36
CA PHE A 346 1.69 35.60 -30.49
C PHE A 346 0.70 35.15 -31.56
N GLY A 347 -0.52 34.75 -31.17
CA GLY A 347 -1.59 34.40 -32.10
C GLY A 347 -1.97 35.57 -33.02
N VAL A 348 -2.13 36.77 -32.46
CA VAL A 348 -2.44 37.99 -33.25
C VAL A 348 -1.27 38.41 -34.13
N GLY A 349 -0.02 38.25 -33.66
CA GLY A 349 1.17 38.61 -34.43
C GLY A 349 1.47 37.70 -35.64
N GLN A 350 0.85 36.51 -35.71
CA GLN A 350 1.02 35.54 -36.79
C GLN A 350 -0.10 35.63 -37.84
N GLU A 351 -1.11 36.51 -37.65
CA GLU A 351 -2.10 36.76 -38.69
C GLU A 351 -1.41 37.42 -39.89
N LYS A 352 -1.38 36.68 -41.02
CA LYS A 352 -0.96 37.24 -42.29
C LYS A 352 -1.95 38.33 -42.66
N LEU A 353 -1.49 39.58 -42.57
CA LEU A 353 -2.12 40.70 -43.25
C LEU A 353 -2.39 40.25 -44.69
N PRO A 354 -3.66 40.22 -45.16
CA PRO A 354 -3.95 39.87 -46.54
C PRO A 354 -3.10 40.77 -47.43
N GLY A 355 -2.32 40.14 -48.30
CA GLY A 355 -1.33 40.80 -49.17
C GLY A 355 -2.02 41.70 -50.19
N VAL A 356 -2.46 42.88 -49.75
CA VAL A 356 -3.08 43.92 -50.58
C VAL A 356 -2.44 45.28 -50.29
N ILE A 357 -1.11 45.32 -50.18
CA ILE A 357 -0.28 46.52 -50.46
C ILE A 357 0.94 46.09 -51.32
N GLY A 358 0.77 45.07 -52.16
CA GLY A 358 1.82 44.54 -53.05
C GLY A 358 1.44 44.49 -54.53
N ALA A 359 0.24 44.98 -54.89
CA ALA A 359 -0.12 45.20 -56.29
C ALA A 359 0.54 46.50 -56.76
N GLY A 360 1.86 46.44 -56.96
CA GLY A 360 2.58 47.44 -57.72
C GLY A 360 1.93 47.58 -59.08
N VAL A 361 1.34 48.74 -59.33
CA VAL A 361 0.83 49.18 -60.62
C VAL A 361 1.94 49.08 -61.67
N SER A 362 1.92 48.02 -62.48
CA SER A 362 2.67 47.97 -63.73
C SER A 362 1.70 48.05 -64.90
N ARG A 363 1.82 49.20 -65.59
CA ARG A 363 1.39 49.57 -66.95
C ARG A 363 -0.10 49.71 -67.26
N ALA A 364 -0.44 50.96 -67.63
CA ALA A 364 -1.00 51.26 -68.95
C ALA A 364 -0.79 52.75 -69.31
N ARG A 365 0.27 53.09 -70.05
CA ARG A 365 0.22 53.76 -71.36
C ARG A 365 1.60 53.81 -72.00
#